data_AF-A0A1F8SBG9-F1
#
_entry.id   AF-A0A1F8SBG9-F1
#
_cell.length_a   1.000
_cell.length_b   1.000
_cell.length_c   1.000
_cell.angle_alpha   90.00
_cell.angle_beta   90.00
_cell.angle_gamma   90.00
#
_symmetry.space_group_name_H-M   'P 1'
#
loop_
_entity.id
_entity.type
_entity.pdbx_description
1 polymer ?
#
loop_
_entity_poly.entity_id
_entity_poly.type
_entity_poly.pdbx_seq_one_letter_code
_entity_poly.pdbx_strand_id
1 'polypeptide(L)'
;MFTERTQVLLTPEQRRRLERRAADEHRSVGALIRDAVDAYTGSSGRSRRDAADSLLAAEAPVGDWEAMKREIERGATASGE
;
A
#
# COMPACT_ATOMS: atom_id res chain seq x y z
N MET A 1 15.58 5.53 -9.91
CA MET A 1 16.37 6.76 -10.18
C MET A 1 15.39 7.86 -10.51
N PHE A 2 15.53 9.06 -9.94
CA PHE A 2 14.65 10.20 -10.25
C PHE A 2 15.30 11.05 -11.35
N THR A 3 14.58 11.33 -12.43
CA THR A 3 15.12 12.02 -13.63
C THR A 3 14.53 13.41 -13.85
N GLU A 4 13.31 13.65 -13.33
CA GLU A 4 12.57 14.90 -13.51
C GLU A 4 12.69 15.83 -12.29
N ARG A 5 12.88 17.13 -12.53
CA ARG A 5 12.90 18.17 -11.49
C ARG A 5 11.62 19.00 -11.54
N THR A 6 10.87 18.99 -10.43
CA THR A 6 9.71 19.86 -10.22
C THR A 6 10.01 20.88 -9.12
N GLN A 7 9.70 22.16 -9.36
CA GLN A 7 9.79 23.22 -8.36
C GLN A 7 8.39 23.65 -7.92
N VAL A 8 8.18 23.73 -6.60
CA VAL A 8 6.91 24.16 -6.00
C VAL A 8 7.24 25.11 -4.85
N LEU A 9 6.53 26.24 -4.78
CA LEU A 9 6.62 27.14 -3.64
C LEU A 9 5.66 26.66 -2.55
N LEU A 10 6.17 26.55 -1.32
CA LEU A 10 5.40 26.17 -0.14
C LEU A 10 5.35 27.36 0.82
N THR A 11 4.29 27.42 1.62
CA THR A 11 4.29 28.35 2.75
C THR A 11 5.39 27.95 3.75
N PRO A 12 5.93 28.91 4.53
CA PRO A 12 6.92 28.60 5.56
C PRO A 12 6.45 27.51 6.53
N GLU A 13 5.16 27.48 6.85
CA GLU A 13 4.58 26.50 7.76
C GLU A 13 4.50 25.10 7.15
N GLN A 14 4.12 24.98 5.87
CA GLN A 14 4.15 23.72 5.14
C GLN A 14 5.57 23.15 5.08
N ARG A 15 6.55 24.01 4.78
CA ARG A 15 7.97 23.60 4.75
C ARG A 15 8.45 23.10 6.11
N ARG A 16 8.16 23.84 7.20
CA ARG A 16 8.50 23.43 8.56
C ARG A 16 7.86 22.09 8.96
N ARG A 17 6.60 21.85 8.56
CA ARG A 17 5.93 20.57 8.82
C ARG A 17 6.63 19.40 8.13
N LEU A 18 7.01 19.58 6.86
CA LEU A 18 7.74 18.56 6.10
C LEU A 18 9.12 18.27 6.70
N GLU A 19 9.85 19.32 7.09
CA GLU A 19 11.19 19.16 7.69
C GLU A 19 11.15 18.44 9.02
N ARG A 20 10.19 18.77 9.90
CA ARG A 20 10.00 18.04 11.17
C ARG A 20 9.70 16.57 10.91
N ARG A 21 8.74 16.28 10.04
CA ARG A 21 8.37 14.89 9.72
C ARG A 21 9.52 14.11 9.09
N ALA A 22 10.30 14.75 8.22
CA ALA A 22 11.47 14.15 7.60
C ALA A 22 12.55 13.80 8.65
N ALA A 23 12.77 14.68 9.62
CA ALA A 23 13.68 14.44 10.73
C ALA A 23 13.19 13.28 11.62
N ASP A 24 11.90 13.28 11.99
CA ASP A 24 11.29 12.24 12.82
C ASP A 24 11.34 10.85 12.16
N GLU A 25 11.17 10.79 10.83
CA GLU A 25 11.23 9.54 10.07
C GLU A 25 12.64 9.16 9.60
N HIS A 26 13.67 9.98 9.85
CA HIS A 26 15.03 9.83 9.31
C HIS A 26 15.07 9.73 7.77
N ARG A 27 14.23 10.51 7.09
CA ARG A 27 14.08 10.51 5.62
C ARG A 27 14.35 11.89 5.06
N SER A 28 14.57 11.98 3.75
CA SER A 28 14.65 13.28 3.08
C SER A 28 13.25 13.88 2.86
N VAL A 29 13.14 15.21 2.89
CA VAL A 29 11.90 15.91 2.49
C VAL A 29 11.43 15.49 1.10
N GLY A 30 12.37 15.28 0.17
CA GLY A 30 12.06 14.80 -1.17
C GLY A 30 11.44 13.40 -1.19
N ALA A 31 11.80 12.51 -0.26
CA ALA A 31 11.16 11.20 -0.14
C ALA A 31 9.71 11.33 0.33
N LEU A 32 9.44 12.15 1.34
CA LEU A 32 8.07 12.41 1.80
C LEU A 32 7.19 13.03 0.71
N ILE A 33 7.73 13.99 -0.04
CA ILE A 33 6.97 14.62 -1.13
C ILE A 33 6.63 13.58 -2.21
N ARG A 34 7.57 12.70 -2.57
CA ARG A 34 7.30 11.65 -3.55
C ARG A 34 6.26 10.66 -3.06
N ASP A 35 6.35 10.19 -1.82
CA ASP A 35 5.33 9.31 -1.25
C ASP A 35 3.94 9.97 -1.26
N ALA A 36 3.86 11.26 -0.92
CA ALA A 36 2.61 12.00 -0.95
C ALA A 36 2.06 12.16 -2.37
N VAL A 37 2.94 12.41 -3.35
CA VAL A 37 2.57 12.42 -4.77
C VAL A 37 2.05 11.04 -5.16
N ASP A 38 2.77 9.96 -4.85
CA ASP A 38 2.38 8.61 -5.21
C ASP A 38 1.05 8.18 -4.59
N ALA A 39 0.84 8.51 -3.31
CA ALA A 39 -0.42 8.27 -2.62
C ALA A 39 -1.57 9.05 -3.25
N TYR A 40 -1.33 10.29 -3.68
CA TYR A 40 -2.34 11.13 -4.31
C TYR A 40 -2.65 10.71 -5.76
N THR A 41 -1.65 10.28 -6.52
CA THR A 41 -1.80 9.84 -7.91
C THR A 41 -2.18 8.36 -8.04
N GLY A 42 -2.26 7.63 -6.93
CA GLY A 42 -2.60 6.19 -6.92
C GLY A 42 -1.46 5.29 -7.41
N SER A 43 -0.21 5.76 -7.41
CA SER A 43 0.99 4.98 -7.71
C SER A 43 1.65 4.38 -6.46
N SER A 44 0.95 4.33 -5.33
CA SER A 44 1.42 3.77 -4.07
C SER A 44 1.71 2.26 -4.16
N GLY A 45 2.91 1.91 -4.64
CA GLY A 45 3.80 0.82 -4.21
C GLY A 45 3.32 -0.64 -4.26
N ARG A 46 2.02 -0.88 -4.44
CA ARG A 46 1.46 -2.18 -4.78
C ARG A 46 0.27 -1.88 -5.66
N SER A 47 0.50 -1.91 -6.97
CA SER A 47 -0.58 -1.93 -7.94
C SER A 47 -1.60 -2.99 -7.49
N ARG A 48 -2.90 -2.81 -7.79
CA ARG A 48 -3.87 -3.92 -7.62
C ARG A 48 -3.34 -5.21 -8.24
N ARG A 49 -2.51 -5.08 -9.28
CA ARG A 49 -1.73 -6.14 -9.89
C ARG A 49 -0.70 -6.77 -8.95
N ASP A 50 0.20 -6.00 -8.34
CA ASP A 50 1.20 -6.52 -7.42
C ASP A 50 0.58 -7.18 -6.17
N ALA A 51 -0.59 -6.70 -5.73
CA ALA A 51 -1.36 -7.32 -4.66
C ALA A 51 -1.96 -8.66 -5.11
N ALA A 52 -2.53 -8.70 -6.33
CA ALA A 52 -3.01 -9.94 -6.93
C ALA A 52 -1.87 -10.94 -7.15
N ASP A 53 -0.72 -10.51 -7.68
CA ASP A 53 0.44 -11.35 -7.93
C ASP A 53 0.99 -11.94 -6.62
N SER A 54 1.03 -11.15 -5.55
CA SER A 54 1.41 -11.63 -4.21
C SER A 54 0.42 -12.64 -3.62
N LEU A 55 -0.88 -12.52 -3.91
CA LEU A 55 -1.88 -13.49 -3.47
C LEU A 55 -1.79 -14.79 -4.28
N LEU A 56 -1.54 -14.70 -5.59
CA LEU A 56 -1.38 -15.84 -6.48
C LEU A 56 -0.08 -16.61 -6.20
N ALA A 57 1.00 -15.91 -5.87
CA ALA A 57 2.30 -16.51 -5.53
C ALA A 57 2.33 -17.14 -4.13
N ALA A 58 1.31 -16.95 -3.30
CA ALA A 58 1.29 -17.48 -1.94
C ALA A 58 1.19 -19.02 -1.87
N GLU A 59 1.02 -19.70 -3.02
CA GLU A 59 0.91 -21.16 -3.17
C GLU A 59 0.18 -21.81 -1.99
N ALA A 60 -0.96 -21.22 -1.62
CA ALA A 60 -1.71 -21.68 -0.47
C ALA A 60 -2.11 -23.14 -0.69
N PRO A 61 -1.97 -24.02 0.33
CA PRO A 61 -2.41 -25.40 0.22
C PRO A 61 -3.94 -25.41 0.10
N VAL A 62 -4.42 -25.42 -1.14
CA VAL A 62 -5.84 -25.51 -1.47
C VAL A 62 -6.19 -26.96 -1.73
N GLY A 63 -7.25 -27.44 -1.07
CA GLY A 63 -7.86 -28.74 -1.37
C GLY A 63 -8.61 -28.71 -2.70
N ASP A 64 -9.23 -29.83 -3.06
CA ASP A 64 -10.15 -29.85 -4.19
C ASP A 64 -11.34 -28.90 -3.96
N TRP A 65 -11.91 -28.39 -5.06
CA TRP A 65 -12.99 -27.41 -5.02
C TRP A 65 -14.19 -27.87 -4.18
N GLU A 66 -14.56 -29.16 -4.27
CA GLU A 66 -15.72 -29.70 -3.56
C GLU A 66 -15.48 -29.76 -2.05
N ALA A 67 -14.28 -30.13 -1.62
CA ALA A 67 -13.89 -30.11 -0.22
C ALA A 67 -13.89 -28.68 0.34
N MET A 68 -13.26 -27.74 -0.38
CA MET A 68 -13.15 -26.35 0.06
C MET A 68 -14.53 -25.65 0.10
N LYS A 69 -15.40 -25.91 -0.88
CA LYS A 69 -16.78 -25.38 -0.89
C LYS A 69 -17.56 -25.84 0.34
N ARG A 70 -17.48 -27.13 0.69
CA ARG A 70 -18.12 -27.67 1.90
C ARG A 70 -17.58 -27.06 3.20
N GLU A 71 -16.29 -26.73 3.26
CA GLU A 71 -15.70 -26.05 4.42
C GLU A 71 -16.21 -24.61 4.55
N ILE A 72 -16.26 -23.86 3.44
CA ILE A 72 -16.76 -22.48 3.42
C ILE A 72 -18.24 -22.44 3.83
N GLU A 73 -19.06 -23.33 3.28
CA GLU A 73 -20.50 -23.41 3.60
C GLU A 73 -20.75 -23.77 5.06
N ARG A 74 -19.94 -24.67 5.65
CA ARG A 74 -19.99 -25.00 7.08
C ARG A 74 -19.55 -23.84 7.97
N GLY A 75 -18.48 -23.13 7.61
CA GLY A 75 -18.01 -21.96 8.37
C GLY A 75 -19.01 -20.79 8.34
N ALA A 76 -19.67 -20.58 7.20
CA ALA A 76 -20.69 -19.54 7.03
C ALA A 76 -21.97 -19.81 7.86
N THR A 77 -22.30 -21.07 8.09
CA THR A 77 -23.47 -21.48 8.89
C THR A 77 -23.18 -21.58 10.39
N ALA A 78 -21.92 -21.87 10.79
CA ALA A 78 -21.52 -21.99 12.19
C ALA A 78 -21.25 -20.65 12.92
N SER A 79 -21.15 -19.53 12.20
CA SER A 79 -20.88 -18.20 12.80
C SER A 79 -22.14 -17.45 13.28
N GLY A 80 -23.26 -18.15 13.43
CA GLY A 80 -24.59 -17.58 13.73
C GLY A 80 -25.25 -18.06 15.02
N GLU A 81 -24.50 -18.68 15.94
CA GLU A 81 -24.98 -19.07 17.29
C GLU A 81 -24.36 -18.21 18.39
#